data_AF-A0A4R6VKP8-F1
#
_entry.id   AF-A0A4R6VKP8-F1
#
_cell.length_a   1.000
_cell.length_b   1.000
_cell.length_c   1.000
_cell.angle_alpha   90.00
_cell.angle_beta   90.00
_cell.angle_gamma   90.00
#
_symmetry.space_group_name_H-M   'P 1'
#
loop_
_entity.id
_entity.type
_entity.pdbx_description
1 polymer ?
#
loop_
_entity_poly.entity_id
_entity_poly.type
_entity_poly.pdbx_seq_one_letter_code
_entity_poly.pdbx_strand_id
1 'polypeptide(L)'
;MADPGESTKATRARQRVAGAVKQAAGAITDNQDLRAEGELQQETADAAKEAKRADEFAAQKREEAEARAAEEELRVERERLAAEDATAAREERAERDRRAEQQQAAQDTAARRQATEQVTQAREQELRRDEVDAARERAAAEARARDEEVRAEQARRDARAIENVEES
;
A
#
# COMPACT_ATOMS: atom_id res chain seq x y z
N MET A 1 22.68 53.04 6.68
CA MET A 1 22.72 52.94 5.21
C MET A 1 21.56 53.76 4.69
N ALA A 2 21.83 54.82 3.92
CA ALA A 2 20.78 55.69 3.40
C ALA A 2 19.97 54.95 2.34
N ASP A 3 18.65 54.91 2.50
CA ASP A 3 17.73 54.22 1.62
C ASP A 3 17.73 54.90 0.23
N PRO A 4 18.09 54.19 -0.86
CA PRO A 4 18.16 54.77 -2.21
C PRO A 4 16.80 55.33 -2.70
N GLY A 5 15.69 54.99 -2.05
CA GLY A 5 14.36 55.54 -2.33
C GLY A 5 14.12 56.99 -1.87
N GLU A 6 14.85 57.50 -0.88
CA GLU A 6 14.67 58.87 -0.37
C GLU A 6 15.31 59.92 -1.30
N SER A 7 16.49 59.61 -1.82
CA SER A 7 17.23 60.49 -2.75
C SER A 7 16.44 60.77 -4.04
N THR A 8 15.78 59.74 -4.59
CA THR A 8 14.98 59.86 -5.82
C THR A 8 13.64 60.57 -5.62
N LYS A 9 13.06 60.55 -4.40
CA LYS A 9 11.88 61.35 -4.06
C LYS A 9 12.23 62.83 -3.89
N ALA A 10 13.32 63.13 -3.18
CA ALA A 10 13.80 64.50 -2.97
C ALA A 10 14.21 65.18 -4.29
N THR A 11 14.86 64.45 -5.18
CA THR A 11 15.28 64.95 -6.50
C THR A 11 14.07 65.27 -7.40
N ARG A 12 13.04 64.41 -7.42
CA ARG A 12 11.80 64.64 -8.17
C ARG A 12 10.96 65.79 -7.63
N ALA A 13 10.90 65.95 -6.31
CA ALA A 13 10.22 67.08 -5.68
C ALA A 13 10.90 68.41 -6.06
N ARG A 14 12.23 68.45 -6.05
CA ARG A 14 12.99 69.62 -6.49
C ARG A 14 12.80 69.94 -7.97
N GLN A 15 12.74 68.93 -8.84
CA GLN A 15 12.45 69.14 -10.27
C GLN A 15 11.05 69.72 -10.52
N ARG A 16 10.01 69.23 -9.82
CA ARG A 16 8.66 69.82 -9.94
C ARG A 16 8.61 71.28 -9.50
N VAL A 17 9.29 71.60 -8.38
CA VAL A 17 9.37 72.98 -7.88
C VAL A 17 10.15 73.86 -8.87
N ALA A 18 11.25 73.37 -9.42
CA ALA A 18 12.03 74.10 -10.42
C ALA A 18 11.22 74.36 -11.71
N GLY A 19 10.45 73.38 -12.19
CA GLY A 19 9.58 73.53 -13.35
C GLY A 19 8.46 74.56 -13.13
N ALA A 20 7.78 74.51 -11.98
CA ALA A 20 6.75 75.48 -11.62
C ALA A 20 7.30 76.92 -11.52
N VAL A 21 8.51 77.07 -10.98
CA VAL A 21 9.19 78.37 -10.89
C VAL A 21 9.59 78.90 -12.27
N LYS A 22 10.07 78.03 -13.19
CA LYS A 22 10.37 78.43 -14.58
C LYS A 22 9.11 78.82 -15.36
N GLN A 23 8.01 78.12 -15.17
CA GLN A 23 6.71 78.47 -15.76
C GLN A 23 6.21 79.84 -15.28
N ALA A 24 6.32 80.10 -13.97
CA ALA A 24 5.97 81.37 -13.37
C ALA A 24 6.90 82.51 -13.81
N ALA A 25 8.22 82.24 -13.91
CA ALA A 25 9.18 83.21 -14.41
C ALA A 25 8.94 83.54 -15.88
N GLY A 26 8.75 82.54 -16.75
CA GLY A 26 8.44 82.72 -18.17
C GLY A 26 7.10 83.43 -18.40
N ALA A 27 6.12 83.25 -17.52
CA ALA A 27 4.85 83.98 -17.53
C ALA A 27 5.00 85.48 -17.22
N ILE A 28 5.94 85.83 -16.34
CA ILE A 28 6.17 87.20 -15.88
C ILE A 28 7.11 87.95 -16.84
N THR A 29 8.05 87.24 -17.49
CA THR A 29 9.03 87.83 -18.42
C THR A 29 8.68 87.68 -19.90
N ASP A 30 7.48 87.18 -20.22
CA ASP A 30 7.00 86.86 -21.58
C ASP A 30 7.96 85.96 -22.38
N ASN A 31 8.59 85.00 -21.68
CA ASN A 31 9.57 84.08 -22.26
C ASN A 31 8.92 82.70 -22.46
N GLN A 32 8.45 82.45 -23.69
CA GLN A 32 7.73 81.25 -24.11
C GLN A 32 8.54 79.96 -23.90
N ASP A 33 9.87 80.02 -24.09
CA ASP A 33 10.75 78.85 -23.97
C ASP A 33 10.80 78.30 -22.53
N LEU A 34 10.80 79.19 -21.53
CA LEU A 34 10.78 78.80 -20.10
C LEU A 34 9.45 78.19 -19.66
N ARG A 35 8.33 78.65 -20.25
CA ARG A 35 7.01 78.04 -20.01
C ARG A 35 6.94 76.64 -20.62
N ALA A 36 7.35 76.48 -21.87
CA ALA A 36 7.38 75.19 -22.55
C ALA A 36 8.29 74.17 -21.84
N GLU A 37 9.45 74.60 -21.33
CA GLU A 37 10.35 73.73 -20.58
C GLU A 37 9.72 73.25 -19.25
N GLY A 38 8.98 74.12 -18.55
CA GLY A 38 8.27 73.76 -17.32
C GLY A 38 7.15 72.74 -17.57
N GLU A 39 6.38 72.92 -18.64
CA GLU A 39 5.31 71.99 -19.06
C GLU A 39 5.89 70.62 -19.41
N LEU A 40 6.96 70.58 -20.20
CA LEU A 40 7.65 69.34 -20.55
C LEU A 40 8.20 68.60 -19.31
N GLN A 41 8.76 69.33 -18.35
CA GLN A 41 9.23 68.73 -17.09
C GLN A 41 8.10 68.15 -16.25
N GLN A 42 6.94 68.81 -16.23
CA GLN A 42 5.76 68.33 -15.51
C GLN A 42 5.17 67.09 -16.19
N GLU A 43 5.03 67.11 -17.51
CA GLU A 43 4.55 65.97 -18.30
C GLU A 43 5.47 64.76 -18.15
N THR A 44 6.80 64.97 -18.19
CA THR A 44 7.79 63.91 -17.95
C THR A 44 7.67 63.34 -16.53
N ALA A 45 7.47 64.19 -15.51
CA ALA A 45 7.34 63.75 -14.12
C ALA A 45 6.05 62.96 -13.88
N ASP A 46 4.97 63.28 -14.60
CA ASP A 46 3.70 62.59 -14.51
C ASP A 46 3.70 61.28 -15.29
N ALA A 47 4.28 61.26 -16.49
CA ALA A 47 4.54 60.03 -17.25
C ALA A 47 5.41 59.04 -16.45
N ALA A 48 6.47 59.52 -15.79
CA ALA A 48 7.31 58.68 -14.94
C ALA A 48 6.57 58.13 -13.71
N LYS A 49 5.57 58.87 -13.19
CA LYS A 49 4.73 58.42 -12.06
C LYS A 49 3.73 57.36 -12.53
N GLU A 50 3.16 57.54 -13.71
CA GLU A 50 2.24 56.60 -14.34
C GLU A 50 2.95 55.28 -14.70
N ALA A 51 4.12 55.35 -15.32
CA ALA A 51 4.96 54.18 -15.60
C ALA A 51 5.27 53.38 -14.33
N LYS A 52 5.70 54.06 -13.26
CA LYS A 52 5.99 53.41 -11.96
C LYS A 52 4.76 52.73 -11.37
N ARG A 53 3.57 53.34 -11.47
CA ARG A 53 2.31 52.71 -11.00
C ARG A 53 1.94 51.50 -11.84
N ALA A 54 2.12 51.57 -13.16
CA ALA A 54 1.88 50.46 -14.06
C ALA A 54 2.81 49.28 -13.77
N ASP A 55 4.10 49.56 -13.51
CA ASP A 55 5.09 48.55 -13.15
C ASP A 55 4.77 47.88 -11.81
N GLU A 56 4.41 48.67 -10.79
CA GLU A 56 4.00 48.16 -9.47
C GLU A 56 2.75 47.28 -9.58
N PHE A 57 1.75 47.72 -10.36
CA PHE A 57 0.54 46.94 -10.59
C PHE A 57 0.84 45.64 -11.36
N ALA A 58 1.70 45.69 -12.38
CA ALA A 58 2.11 44.50 -13.12
C ALA A 58 2.91 43.52 -12.25
N ALA A 59 3.77 44.02 -11.37
CA ALA A 59 4.49 43.20 -10.39
C ALA A 59 3.53 42.51 -9.43
N GLN A 60 2.58 43.26 -8.86
CA GLN A 60 1.55 42.70 -7.97
C GLN A 60 0.71 41.62 -8.68
N LYS A 61 0.31 41.87 -9.93
CA LYS A 61 -0.48 40.89 -10.69
C LYS A 61 0.30 39.61 -11.00
N ARG A 62 1.61 39.71 -11.24
CA ARG A 62 2.48 38.55 -11.42
C ARG A 62 2.61 37.75 -10.12
N GLU A 63 2.86 38.41 -9.01
CA GLU A 63 2.96 37.77 -7.69
C GLU A 63 1.65 37.06 -7.30
N GLU A 64 0.49 37.71 -7.53
CA GLU A 64 -0.83 37.09 -7.33
C GLU A 64 -1.03 35.85 -8.22
N ALA A 65 -0.58 35.89 -9.47
CA ALA A 65 -0.69 34.78 -10.40
C ALA A 65 0.23 33.61 -10.00
N GLU A 66 1.47 33.90 -9.60
CA GLU A 66 2.43 32.91 -9.11
C GLU A 66 1.95 32.25 -7.82
N ALA A 67 1.42 33.02 -6.87
CA ALA A 67 0.85 32.48 -5.64
C ALA A 67 -0.32 31.54 -5.92
N ARG A 68 -1.24 31.91 -6.82
CA ARG A 68 -2.36 31.05 -7.22
C ARG A 68 -1.90 29.78 -7.92
N ALA A 69 -0.88 29.87 -8.78
CA ALA A 69 -0.31 28.69 -9.43
C ALA A 69 0.29 27.73 -8.41
N ALA A 70 1.07 28.24 -7.44
CA ALA A 70 1.66 27.43 -6.38
C ALA A 70 0.59 26.80 -5.45
N GLU A 71 -0.49 27.52 -5.14
CA GLU A 71 -1.62 26.97 -4.36
C GLU A 71 -2.30 25.81 -5.09
N GLU A 72 -2.50 25.94 -6.40
CA GLU A 72 -3.11 24.90 -7.22
C GLU A 72 -2.21 23.67 -7.34
N GLU A 73 -0.92 23.86 -7.59
CA GLU A 73 0.07 22.78 -7.59
C GLU A 73 0.09 22.03 -6.25
N LEU A 74 0.10 22.77 -5.14
CA LEU A 74 0.08 22.17 -3.80
C LEU A 74 -1.22 21.40 -3.54
N ARG A 75 -2.36 21.90 -4.04
CA ARG A 75 -3.65 21.21 -3.92
C ARG A 75 -3.63 19.89 -4.69
N VAL A 76 -3.19 19.90 -5.94
CA VAL A 76 -3.08 18.69 -6.77
C VAL A 76 -2.13 17.67 -6.15
N GLU A 77 -0.98 18.12 -5.64
CA GLU A 77 -0.02 17.23 -4.99
C GLU A 77 -0.60 16.61 -3.71
N ARG A 78 -1.34 17.37 -2.90
CA ARG A 78 -2.03 16.83 -1.71
C ARG A 78 -3.09 15.80 -2.08
N GLU A 79 -3.88 16.08 -3.11
CA GLU A 79 -4.89 15.14 -3.60
C GLU A 79 -4.24 13.84 -4.10
N ARG A 80 -3.12 13.96 -4.82
CA ARG A 80 -2.32 12.82 -5.28
C ARG A 80 -1.78 11.99 -4.11
N LEU A 81 -1.12 12.62 -3.14
CA LEU A 81 -0.56 11.93 -1.97
C LEU A 81 -1.66 11.24 -1.16
N ALA A 82 -2.82 11.89 -0.97
CA ALA A 82 -3.95 11.26 -0.29
C ALA A 82 -4.49 10.03 -1.04
N ALA A 83 -4.49 10.06 -2.38
CA ALA A 83 -4.89 8.92 -3.20
C ALA A 83 -3.86 7.78 -3.15
N GLU A 84 -2.57 8.10 -3.15
CA GLU A 84 -1.47 7.14 -2.99
C GLU A 84 -1.54 6.46 -1.62
N ASP A 85 -1.70 7.22 -0.53
CA ASP A 85 -1.86 6.70 0.83
C ASP A 85 -3.09 5.80 0.96
N ALA A 86 -4.23 6.21 0.38
CA ALA A 86 -5.44 5.42 0.39
C ALA A 86 -5.28 4.10 -0.37
N THR A 87 -4.50 4.10 -1.45
CA THR A 87 -4.19 2.90 -2.24
C THR A 87 -3.26 1.97 -1.46
N ALA A 88 -2.17 2.50 -0.90
CA ALA A 88 -1.24 1.74 -0.07
C ALA A 88 -1.95 1.07 1.13
N ALA A 89 -2.85 1.80 1.79
CA ALA A 89 -3.63 1.27 2.91
C ALA A 89 -4.58 0.13 2.48
N ARG A 90 -5.15 0.20 1.28
CA ARG A 90 -6.00 -0.88 0.73
C ARG A 90 -5.16 -2.12 0.39
N GLU A 91 -4.00 -1.92 -0.23
CA GLU A 91 -3.08 -3.01 -0.57
C GLU A 91 -2.56 -3.72 0.67
N GLU A 92 -2.20 -2.97 1.72
CA GLU A 92 -1.75 -3.53 2.98
C GLU A 92 -2.84 -4.39 3.65
N ARG A 93 -4.09 -3.91 3.66
CA ARG A 93 -5.22 -4.70 4.17
C ARG A 93 -5.41 -5.99 3.37
N ALA A 94 -5.42 -5.89 2.04
CA ALA A 94 -5.58 -7.04 1.17
C ALA A 94 -4.44 -8.07 1.34
N GLU A 95 -3.21 -7.61 1.61
CA GLU A 95 -2.07 -8.48 1.89
C GLU A 95 -2.19 -9.16 3.26
N ARG A 96 -2.64 -8.44 4.29
CA ARG A 96 -2.90 -9.03 5.62
C ARG A 96 -4.00 -10.09 5.54
N ASP A 97 -5.09 -9.81 4.84
CA ASP A 97 -6.20 -10.74 4.65
C ASP A 97 -5.74 -12.00 3.90
N ARG A 98 -4.99 -11.84 2.80
CA ARG A 98 -4.40 -12.97 2.05
C ARG A 98 -3.50 -13.83 2.93
N ARG A 99 -2.67 -13.22 3.79
CA ARG A 99 -1.81 -13.98 4.73
C ARG A 99 -2.64 -14.73 5.77
N ALA A 100 -3.67 -14.11 6.31
CA ALA A 100 -4.57 -14.74 7.29
C ALA A 100 -5.30 -15.94 6.66
N GLU A 101 -5.85 -15.79 5.46
CA GLU A 101 -6.50 -16.87 4.72
C GLU A 101 -5.54 -18.03 4.41
N GLN A 102 -4.32 -17.73 3.95
CA GLN A 102 -3.31 -18.75 3.68
C GLN A 102 -2.92 -19.51 4.95
N GLN A 103 -2.78 -18.83 6.08
CA GLN A 103 -2.48 -19.46 7.36
C GLN A 103 -3.63 -20.36 7.82
N GLN A 104 -4.87 -19.90 7.71
CA GLN A 104 -6.05 -20.71 8.04
C GLN A 104 -6.16 -21.94 7.13
N ALA A 105 -6.01 -21.78 5.83
CA ALA A 105 -6.03 -22.89 4.88
C ALA A 105 -4.92 -23.92 5.14
N ALA A 106 -3.72 -23.46 5.51
CA ALA A 106 -2.62 -24.34 5.89
C ALA A 106 -2.92 -25.12 7.18
N GLN A 107 -3.49 -24.46 8.20
CA GLN A 107 -3.89 -25.10 9.46
C GLN A 107 -5.01 -26.13 9.22
N ASP A 108 -6.03 -25.79 8.45
CA ASP A 108 -7.13 -26.70 8.10
C ASP A 108 -6.62 -27.92 7.34
N THR A 109 -5.71 -27.70 6.38
CA THR A 109 -5.11 -28.79 5.61
C THR A 109 -4.27 -29.70 6.51
N ALA A 110 -3.48 -29.13 7.42
CA ALA A 110 -2.69 -29.89 8.38
C ALA A 110 -3.59 -30.71 9.32
N ALA A 111 -4.65 -30.10 9.86
CA ALA A 111 -5.62 -30.78 10.73
C ALA A 111 -6.32 -31.95 10.02
N ARG A 112 -6.76 -31.75 8.77
CA ARG A 112 -7.39 -32.82 7.96
C ARG A 112 -6.42 -33.97 7.66
N ARG A 113 -5.16 -33.65 7.33
CA ARG A 113 -4.13 -34.67 7.10
C ARG A 113 -3.88 -35.48 8.35
N GLN A 114 -3.66 -34.82 9.49
CA GLN A 114 -3.45 -35.49 10.77
C GLN A 114 -4.65 -36.37 11.17
N ALA A 115 -5.88 -35.89 11.00
CA ALA A 115 -7.08 -36.69 11.26
C ALA A 115 -7.15 -37.93 10.35
N THR A 116 -6.83 -37.79 9.07
CA THR A 116 -6.81 -38.89 8.11
C THR A 116 -5.72 -39.91 8.43
N GLU A 117 -4.53 -39.46 8.84
CA GLU A 117 -3.44 -40.32 9.28
C GLU A 117 -3.82 -41.11 10.54
N GLN A 118 -4.46 -40.47 11.52
CA GLN A 118 -4.93 -41.14 12.73
C GLN A 118 -5.96 -42.22 12.43
N VAL A 119 -6.94 -41.94 11.55
CA VAL A 119 -7.93 -42.92 11.12
C VAL A 119 -7.27 -44.08 10.39
N THR A 120 -6.33 -43.80 9.48
CA THR A 120 -5.58 -44.83 8.75
C THR A 120 -4.79 -45.71 9.72
N GLN A 121 -4.06 -45.11 10.66
CA GLN A 121 -3.29 -45.85 11.67
C GLN A 121 -4.19 -46.71 12.57
N ALA A 122 -5.33 -46.18 13.01
CA ALA A 122 -6.28 -46.95 13.82
C ALA A 122 -6.80 -48.16 13.05
N ARG A 123 -7.17 -47.98 11.78
CA ARG A 123 -7.65 -49.06 10.92
C ARG A 123 -6.57 -50.10 10.63
N GLU A 124 -5.32 -49.69 10.40
CA GLU A 124 -4.21 -50.63 10.26
C GLU A 124 -3.98 -51.45 11.52
N GLN A 125 -4.08 -50.83 12.70
CA GLN A 125 -3.93 -51.55 13.97
C GLN A 125 -5.06 -52.55 14.20
N GLU A 126 -6.29 -52.19 13.83
CA GLU A 126 -7.44 -53.10 13.86
C GLU A 126 -7.22 -54.29 12.93
N LEU A 127 -6.85 -54.06 11.67
CA LEU A 127 -6.56 -55.11 10.70
C LEU A 127 -5.44 -56.05 11.19
N ARG A 128 -4.37 -55.51 11.78
CA ARG A 128 -3.29 -56.34 12.35
C ARG A 128 -3.78 -57.22 13.50
N ARG A 129 -4.72 -56.74 14.32
CA ARG A 129 -5.32 -57.55 15.40
C ARG A 129 -6.18 -58.66 14.83
N ASP A 130 -7.03 -58.34 13.87
CA ASP A 130 -7.88 -59.31 13.18
C ASP A 130 -7.06 -60.40 12.49
N GLU A 131 -5.93 -60.03 11.85
CA GLU A 131 -5.00 -60.97 11.25
C GLU A 131 -4.37 -61.92 12.28
N VAL A 132 -3.97 -61.40 13.44
CA VAL A 132 -3.40 -62.21 14.54
C VAL A 132 -4.45 -63.17 15.09
N ASP A 133 -5.68 -62.71 15.31
CA ASP A 133 -6.75 -63.53 15.85
C ASP A 133 -7.18 -64.60 14.83
N ALA A 134 -7.32 -64.25 13.55
CA ALA A 134 -7.58 -65.21 12.48
C ALA A 134 -6.45 -66.24 12.32
N ALA A 135 -5.18 -65.87 12.55
CA ALA A 135 -4.06 -66.81 12.54
C ALA A 135 -4.12 -67.78 13.73
N ARG A 136 -4.48 -67.29 14.92
CA ARG A 136 -4.68 -68.12 16.12
C ARG A 136 -5.84 -69.10 15.96
N GLU A 137 -6.97 -68.64 15.44
CA GLU A 137 -8.13 -69.48 15.16
C GLU A 137 -7.80 -70.59 14.16
N ARG A 138 -7.07 -70.26 13.09
CA ARG A 138 -6.58 -71.25 12.12
C ARG A 138 -5.67 -72.28 12.78
N ALA A 139 -4.68 -71.85 13.55
CA ALA A 139 -3.78 -72.78 14.26
C ALA A 139 -4.55 -73.70 15.24
N ALA A 140 -5.55 -73.18 15.95
CA ALA A 140 -6.39 -73.97 16.84
C ALA A 140 -7.33 -74.94 16.09
N ALA A 141 -7.84 -74.55 14.91
CA ALA A 141 -8.61 -75.45 14.05
C ALA A 141 -7.74 -76.58 13.48
N GLU A 142 -6.53 -76.26 13.02
CA GLU A 142 -5.57 -77.25 12.53
C GLU A 142 -5.15 -78.24 13.62
N ALA A 143 -4.88 -77.77 14.84
CA ALA A 143 -4.55 -78.64 15.97
C ALA A 143 -5.70 -79.62 16.29
N ARG A 144 -6.95 -79.12 16.34
CA ARG A 144 -8.13 -79.97 16.56
C ARG A 144 -8.31 -81.00 15.45
N ALA A 145 -8.09 -80.62 14.19
CA ALA A 145 -8.18 -81.53 13.05
C ALA A 145 -7.13 -82.66 13.15
N ARG A 146 -5.89 -82.33 13.55
CA ARG A 146 -4.83 -83.33 13.77
C ARG A 146 -5.15 -84.27 14.92
N ASP A 147 -5.65 -83.75 16.04
CA ASP A 147 -6.04 -84.57 17.19
C ASP A 147 -7.17 -85.55 16.82
N GLU A 148 -8.14 -85.10 16.03
CA GLU A 148 -9.24 -85.93 15.52
C GLU A 148 -8.73 -87.00 14.56
N GLU A 149 -7.80 -86.65 13.66
CA GLU A 149 -7.17 -87.61 12.74
C GLU A 149 -6.40 -88.69 13.51
N VAL A 150 -5.63 -88.31 14.53
CA VAL A 150 -4.90 -89.27 15.39
C VAL A 150 -5.88 -90.19 16.12
N ARG A 151 -6.98 -89.67 16.69
CA ARG A 151 -8.01 -90.50 17.34
C ARG A 151 -8.70 -91.44 16.34
N ALA A 152 -9.01 -90.95 15.14
CA ALA A 152 -9.61 -91.76 14.10
C ALA A 152 -8.66 -92.88 13.63
N GLU A 153 -7.36 -92.61 13.51
CA GLU A 153 -6.35 -93.63 13.23
C GLU A 153 -6.24 -94.68 14.34
N GLN A 154 -6.20 -94.25 15.60
CA GLN A 154 -6.17 -95.16 16.75
C GLN A 154 -7.41 -96.06 16.76
N ALA A 155 -8.60 -95.49 16.64
CA ALA A 155 -9.85 -96.24 16.57
C ALA A 155 -9.86 -97.26 15.41
N ARG A 156 -9.31 -96.90 14.24
CA ARG A 156 -9.17 -97.83 13.09
C ARG A 156 -8.18 -98.95 13.38
N ARG A 157 -7.07 -98.68 14.07
CA ARG A 157 -6.09 -99.70 14.46
C ARG A 157 -6.69 -100.66 15.48
N ASP A 158 -7.39 -100.13 16.48
CA ASP A 158 -8.06 -100.91 17.53
C ASP A 158 -9.15 -101.81 16.93
N ALA A 159 -9.98 -101.27 16.03
CA ALA A 159 -11.01 -102.06 15.32
C ALA A 159 -10.40 -103.21 14.52
N ARG A 160 -9.31 -102.97 13.77
CA ARG A 160 -8.58 -104.03 13.05
C ARG A 160 -7.98 -105.07 14.00
N ALA A 161 -7.50 -104.67 15.16
CA ALA A 161 -6.96 -105.61 16.14
C ALA A 161 -8.05 -106.54 16.69
N ILE A 162 -9.25 -106.01 16.96
CA ILE A 162 -10.41 -106.80 17.39
C ILE A 162 -10.84 -107.78 16.28
N GLU A 163 -10.97 -107.31 15.04
CA GLU A 163 -11.35 -108.14 13.88
C GLU A 163 -10.38 -109.34 13.67
N ASN A 164 -9.07 -109.11 13.77
CA ASN A 164 -8.07 -110.20 13.66
C ASN A 164 -8.12 -111.20 14.83
N VAL A 165 -8.59 -110.79 16.01
CA VAL A 165 -8.79 -111.68 17.17
C VAL A 165 -10.06 -112.52 17.03
N GLU A 166 -11.11 -112.00 16.37
CA GLU A 166 -12.34 -112.74 16.10
C GLU A 166 -12.19 -113.75 14.94
N GLU A 167 -11.22 -113.57 14.03
CA GLU A 167 -10.94 -114.49 12.92
C GLU A 167 -9.90 -115.60 13.25
N SER A 168 -9.25 -115.57 14.43
CA SER A 168 -8.23 -116.56 14.86
C SER A 168 -8.79 -117.62 15.80
#